data_AF-A0A1K2EYC7-F1
#
_entry.id   AF-A0A1K2EYC7-F1
#
_cell.length_a   1.000
_cell.length_b   1.000
_cell.length_c   1.000
_cell.angle_alpha   90.00
_cell.angle_beta   90.00
_cell.angle_gamma   90.00
#
_symmetry.space_group_name_H-M   'P 1'
#
loop_
_entity.id
_entity.type
_entity.pdbx_description
1 polymer ?
#
loop_
_entity_poly.entity_id
_entity_poly.type
_entity_poly.pdbx_seq_one_letter_code
_entity_poly.pdbx_strand_id
1 'polypeptide(L)'
;MTEARQGLTIAGPDSFSGHTHWDLNLSDRVVRRVVPGTGNLEGFTVVNTSAAQVRWMDDGKGGEVSLGGAFDQGLQVEVGPHSVVIEARDFTTGTWLKQLTVPLHTSA
;
A
#
# COMPACT_ATOMS: atom_id res chain seq x y z
N MET A 1 21.57 -37.15 -3.41
CA MET A 1 20.33 -36.53 -3.89
C MET A 1 20.32 -35.13 -3.32
N THR A 2 20.49 -34.11 -4.16
CA THR A 2 20.55 -32.72 -3.72
C THR A 2 19.23 -32.08 -4.11
N GLU A 3 18.40 -31.72 -3.12
CA GLU A 3 17.17 -30.99 -3.37
C GLU A 3 17.50 -29.59 -3.90
N ALA A 4 17.04 -29.33 -5.13
CA ALA A 4 17.04 -27.98 -5.67
C ALA A 4 15.97 -27.17 -4.90
N ARG A 5 16.42 -26.16 -4.16
CA ARG A 5 15.53 -25.13 -3.62
C ARG A 5 14.88 -24.43 -4.80
N GLN A 6 13.61 -24.72 -5.06
CA GLN A 6 12.83 -23.99 -6.05
C GLN A 6 12.71 -22.54 -5.59
N GLY A 7 13.18 -21.62 -6.43
CA GLY A 7 13.16 -20.19 -6.16
C GLY A 7 11.73 -19.69 -6.15
N LEU A 8 11.31 -19.17 -5.00
CA LEU A 8 10.14 -18.31 -4.86
C LEU A 8 10.31 -17.13 -5.83
N THR A 9 9.52 -17.08 -6.89
CA THR A 9 9.41 -15.87 -7.72
C THR A 9 8.32 -15.02 -7.07
N ILE A 10 8.72 -14.08 -6.22
CA ILE A 10 7.81 -13.03 -5.74
C ILE A 10 7.45 -12.17 -6.96
N ALA A 11 6.17 -11.99 -7.24
CA ALA A 11 5.69 -10.95 -8.15
C ALA A 11 5.89 -9.56 -7.54
N GLY A 12 7.14 -9.14 -7.41
CA GLY A 12 7.55 -7.87 -6.79
C GLY A 12 7.25 -7.77 -5.28
N PRO A 13 8.13 -7.17 -4.46
CA PRO A 13 7.80 -6.89 -3.06
C PRO A 13 6.76 -5.75 -2.97
N ASP A 14 5.72 -5.90 -2.16
CA ASP A 14 4.87 -4.75 -1.80
C ASP A 14 5.70 -3.76 -0.95
N SER A 15 5.65 -2.47 -1.31
CA SER A 15 6.36 -1.40 -0.61
C SER A 15 5.37 -0.52 0.14
N PHE A 16 5.58 -0.37 1.46
CA PHE A 16 4.79 0.51 2.31
C PHE A 16 5.59 1.79 2.59
N SER A 17 4.99 2.95 2.39
CA SER A 17 5.62 4.25 2.63
C SER A 17 4.71 5.21 3.41
N GLY A 18 5.34 6.02 4.27
CA GLY A 18 4.67 7.08 5.03
C GLY A 18 5.12 8.48 4.57
N HIS A 19 5.36 9.37 5.53
CA HIS A 19 5.88 10.74 5.36
C HIS A 19 4.89 11.80 4.84
N THR A 20 4.03 11.47 3.87
CA THR A 20 3.13 12.48 3.26
C THR A 20 1.86 12.76 4.08
N HIS A 21 1.53 11.90 5.05
CA HIS A 21 0.27 11.93 5.80
C HIS A 21 -0.98 11.96 4.92
N TRP A 22 -0.93 11.19 3.83
CA TRP A 22 -1.97 11.18 2.81
C TRP A 22 -3.27 10.56 3.34
N ASP A 23 -4.41 11.12 2.93
CA ASP A 23 -5.73 10.54 3.22
C ASP A 23 -5.97 9.26 2.39
N LEU A 24 -6.34 8.17 3.06
CA LEU A 24 -6.62 6.89 2.44
C LEU A 24 -7.95 6.85 1.67
N ASN A 25 -8.74 7.93 1.67
CA ASN A 25 -9.86 8.08 0.75
C ASN A 25 -9.41 8.47 -0.67
N LEU A 26 -8.17 8.92 -0.86
CA LEU A 26 -7.66 9.33 -2.17
C LEU A 26 -7.45 8.12 -3.10
N SER A 27 -7.54 8.36 -4.40
CA SER A 27 -7.47 7.32 -5.44
C SER A 27 -6.06 6.80 -5.67
N ASP A 28 -5.05 7.62 -5.39
CA ASP A 28 -3.62 7.38 -5.64
C ASP A 28 -2.87 6.83 -4.42
N ARG A 29 -3.57 6.51 -3.32
CA ARG A 29 -2.99 5.88 -2.12
C ARG A 29 -2.26 4.55 -2.39
N VAL A 30 -2.58 3.91 -3.52
CA VAL A 30 -1.95 2.69 -4.02
C VAL A 30 -1.61 2.92 -5.47
N VAL A 31 -0.38 2.59 -5.85
CA VAL A 31 0.06 2.57 -7.25
C VAL A 31 0.83 1.30 -7.56
N ARG A 32 0.66 0.77 -8.77
CA ARG A 32 1.52 -0.28 -9.31
C ARG A 32 2.63 0.37 -10.13
N ARG A 33 3.89 0.03 -9.83
CA ARG A 33 5.07 0.58 -10.51
C ARG A 33 5.84 -0.52 -11.22
N VAL A 34 6.04 -0.33 -12.52
CA VAL A 34 6.97 -1.12 -13.33
C VAL A 34 8.21 -0.27 -13.55
N VAL A 35 9.38 -0.79 -13.21
CA VAL A 35 10.66 -0.06 -13.39
C VAL A 35 11.38 -0.64 -14.61
N PRO A 36 11.54 0.13 -15.69
CA PRO A 36 12.25 -0.33 -16.88
C PRO A 36 13.66 -0.82 -16.55
N GLY A 37 14.09 -1.89 -17.23
CA GLY A 37 15.43 -2.46 -17.05
C GLY A 37 15.61 -3.39 -15.83
N THR A 38 14.60 -3.54 -14.97
CA THR A 38 14.68 -4.44 -13.80
C THR A 38 14.31 -5.89 -14.08
N GLY A 39 13.80 -6.19 -15.27
CA GLY A 39 13.28 -7.52 -15.62
C GLY A 39 11.95 -7.88 -14.91
N ASN A 40 11.49 -7.06 -13.96
CA ASN A 40 10.18 -7.23 -13.32
C ASN A 40 9.09 -6.59 -14.18
N LEU A 41 8.58 -7.34 -15.16
CA LEU A 41 7.51 -6.90 -16.06
C LEU A 41 6.17 -6.73 -15.34
N GLU A 42 5.98 -7.41 -14.22
CA GLU A 42 4.78 -7.31 -13.40
C GLU A 42 4.83 -6.12 -12.44
N GLY A 43 6.00 -5.50 -12.24
CA GLY A 43 6.14 -4.39 -11.31
C GLY A 43 5.89 -4.77 -9.85
N PHE A 44 5.59 -3.78 -9.03
CA PHE A 44 5.29 -3.96 -7.62
C PHE A 44 4.26 -2.94 -7.13
N THR A 45 3.55 -3.27 -6.06
CA THR A 45 2.59 -2.38 -5.42
C THR A 45 3.30 -1.44 -4.45
N VAL A 46 2.97 -0.16 -4.49
CA VAL A 46 3.37 0.83 -3.47
C VAL A 46 2.11 1.33 -2.78
N VAL A 47 2.11 1.28 -1.45
CA VAL A 47 0.96 1.63 -0.61
C VAL A 47 1.36 2.69 0.40
N ASN A 48 0.60 3.78 0.46
CA ASN A 48 0.76 4.79 1.49
C ASN A 48 0.12 4.33 2.81
N THR A 49 0.82 4.47 3.93
CA THR A 49 0.36 4.04 5.26
C THR A 49 -0.46 5.09 6.01
N SER A 50 -0.68 6.26 5.41
CA SER A 50 -1.36 7.41 6.02
C SER A 50 -0.63 8.02 7.22
N ALA A 51 -1.38 8.64 8.14
CA ALA A 51 -0.89 9.20 9.38
C ALA A 51 -1.89 9.09 10.54
N ALA A 52 -1.33 9.10 11.74
CA ALA A 52 -2.06 9.04 13.00
C ALA A 52 -2.24 10.43 13.68
N GLN A 53 -1.87 11.54 13.02
CA GLN A 53 -1.84 12.84 13.68
C GLN A 53 -2.33 14.02 12.83
N VAL A 54 -1.67 14.33 11.72
CA VAL A 54 -2.03 15.48 10.87
C VAL A 54 -2.45 14.98 9.51
N ARG A 55 -3.63 15.39 9.03
CA ARG A 55 -4.05 15.13 7.64
C ARG A 55 -3.53 16.22 6.71
N TRP A 56 -2.81 15.84 5.66
CA TRP A 56 -2.42 16.73 4.57
C TRP A 56 -3.20 16.38 3.29
N MET A 57 -3.53 17.40 2.49
CA MET A 57 -4.03 17.24 1.12
C MET A 57 -3.30 18.22 0.17
N ASP A 58 -3.37 17.94 -1.13
CA ASP A 58 -2.93 18.89 -2.16
C ASP A 58 -3.71 20.20 -2.05
N ASP A 59 -2.99 21.32 -2.11
CA ASP A 59 -3.56 22.67 -2.14
C ASP A 59 -4.01 23.11 -3.55
N GLY A 60 -3.82 22.25 -4.56
CA GLY A 60 -4.13 22.50 -5.97
C GLY A 60 -3.09 23.37 -6.68
N LYS A 61 -1.97 23.68 -6.02
CA LYS A 61 -0.82 24.45 -6.54
C LYS A 61 0.48 23.65 -6.42
N GLY A 62 0.41 22.38 -6.00
CA GLY A 62 1.56 21.52 -5.77
C GLY A 62 2.17 21.65 -4.37
N GLY A 63 1.47 22.33 -3.45
CA GLY A 63 1.82 22.40 -2.02
C GLY A 63 0.90 21.54 -1.16
N GLU A 64 1.14 21.55 0.15
CA GLU A 64 0.37 20.77 1.14
C GLU A 64 -0.40 21.71 2.07
N VAL A 65 -1.68 21.40 2.32
CA VAL A 65 -2.51 22.11 3.31
C VAL A 65 -3.05 21.16 4.38
N SER A 66 -2.95 21.57 5.65
CA SER A 66 -3.46 20.80 6.78
C SER A 66 -4.95 21.04 6.89
N LEU A 67 -5.73 19.96 7.02
CA LEU A 67 -7.16 20.06 7.24
C LEU A 67 -7.57 20.21 8.71
N GLY A 68 -6.61 20.12 9.63
CA GLY A 68 -6.90 20.09 11.07
C GLY A 68 -7.83 18.95 11.49
N GLY A 69 -8.28 19.00 12.76
CA GLY A 69 -9.17 17.98 13.33
C GLY A 69 -8.45 16.69 13.76
N ALA A 70 -9.22 15.78 14.36
CA ALA A 70 -8.73 14.44 14.67
C ALA A 70 -8.52 13.67 13.37
N PHE A 71 -7.31 13.13 13.18
CA PHE A 71 -6.96 12.30 12.05
C PHE A 71 -6.17 11.10 12.54
N ASP A 72 -6.76 9.92 12.41
CA ASP A 72 -6.12 8.67 12.73
C ASP A 72 -6.53 7.64 11.69
N GLN A 73 -5.71 7.50 10.65
CA GLN A 73 -5.91 6.53 9.59
C GLN A 73 -4.69 5.63 9.46
N GLY A 74 -4.93 4.41 9.03
CA GLY A 74 -3.86 3.45 8.78
C GLY A 74 -4.36 2.20 8.08
N LEU A 75 -3.50 1.19 8.06
CA LEU A 75 -3.76 -0.06 7.34
C LEU A 75 -3.86 -1.23 8.31
N GLN A 76 -4.82 -2.11 8.07
CA GLN A 76 -4.77 -3.49 8.52
C GLN A 76 -4.33 -4.36 7.34
N VAL A 77 -3.33 -5.22 7.56
CA VAL A 77 -2.77 -6.08 6.52
C VAL A 77 -2.86 -7.53 6.95
N GLU A 78 -3.54 -8.35 6.15
CA GLU A 78 -3.63 -9.79 6.31
C GLU A 78 -2.86 -10.48 5.18
N VAL A 79 -1.86 -11.28 5.52
CA VAL A 79 -1.05 -12.03 4.55
C VAL A 79 -1.52 -13.48 4.55
N GLY A 80 -2.18 -13.88 3.48
CA GLY A 80 -2.58 -15.27 3.22
C GLY A 80 -1.60 -16.01 2.31
N PRO A 81 -1.85 -17.30 2.05
CA PRO A 81 -0.99 -18.13 1.19
C PRO A 81 -0.99 -17.71 -0.29
N HIS A 82 -2.07 -17.07 -0.75
CA HIS A 82 -2.27 -16.71 -2.17
C HIS A 82 -2.51 -15.23 -2.40
N SER A 83 -2.64 -14.43 -1.34
CA SER A 83 -2.94 -13.01 -1.47
C SER A 83 -2.58 -12.25 -0.19
N VAL A 84 -2.29 -10.97 -0.35
CA VAL A 84 -2.27 -9.97 0.72
C VAL A 84 -3.55 -9.15 0.63
N VAL A 85 -4.31 -9.06 1.73
CA VAL A 85 -5.47 -8.18 1.86
C VAL A 85 -5.04 -6.96 2.67
N ILE A 86 -5.24 -5.77 2.12
CA ILE A 86 -4.86 -4.48 2.71
C ILE A 86 -6.14 -3.66 2.87
N GLU A 87 -6.51 -3.37 4.11
CA GLU A 87 -7.71 -2.62 4.47
C GLU A 87 -7.31 -1.28 5.08
N ALA A 88 -7.79 -0.19 4.48
CA ALA A 88 -7.67 1.16 5.02
C ALA A 88 -8.76 1.38 6.07
N ARG A 89 -8.36 1.90 7.24
CA ARG A 89 -9.26 2.16 8.35
C ARG A 89 -9.11 3.60 8.86
N ASP A 90 -10.23 4.21 9.19
CA ASP A 90 -10.28 5.40 10.03
C ASP A 90 -10.49 4.93 11.48
N PHE A 91 -9.47 5.09 12.30
CA PHE A 91 -9.47 4.73 13.71
C PHE A 91 -10.18 5.75 14.59
N THR A 92 -10.38 6.99 14.11
CA THR A 92 -11.17 8.00 14.82
C THR A 92 -12.64 7.61 14.83
N THR A 93 -13.16 7.13 13.70
CA THR A 93 -14.56 6.69 13.56
C THR A 93 -14.74 5.18 13.71
N GLY A 94 -13.65 4.41 13.71
CA GLY A 94 -13.65 2.96 13.70
C GLY A 94 -14.10 2.33 12.39
N THR A 95 -14.24 3.12 11.31
CA THR A 95 -14.82 2.70 10.03
C THR A 95 -13.79 2.18 9.04
N TRP A 96 -14.23 1.22 8.22
CA TRP A 96 -13.47 0.75 7.07
C TRP A 96 -13.66 1.70 5.89
N LEU A 97 -12.56 2.07 5.25
CA LEU A 97 -12.56 3.02 4.15
C LEU A 97 -12.53 2.29 2.81
N LYS A 98 -11.49 1.49 2.58
CA LYS A 98 -11.24 0.83 1.29
C LYS A 98 -10.42 -0.45 1.48
N GLN A 99 -10.60 -1.41 0.58
CA GLN A 99 -9.84 -2.67 0.56
C GLN A 99 -9.08 -2.80 -0.76
N LEU A 100 -7.90 -3.43 -0.69
CA LEU A 100 -7.12 -3.92 -1.82
C LEU A 100 -6.76 -5.38 -1.57
N THR A 101 -6.86 -6.21 -2.60
CA THR A 101 -6.34 -7.58 -2.57
C THR A 101 -5.24 -7.70 -3.62
N VAL A 102 -4.02 -7.98 -3.17
CA VAL A 102 -2.85 -8.21 -4.03
C VAL A 102 -2.65 -9.73 -4.15
N PRO A 103 -2.76 -10.31 -5.35
CA PRO A 103 -2.49 -11.74 -5.52
C PRO A 103 -0.99 -12.02 -5.34
N LEU A 104 -0.68 -13.10 -4.62
CA LEU A 104 0.66 -13.65 -4.53
C LEU A 104 0.79 -14.71 -5.63
N HIS A 105 1.63 -14.45 -6.61
CA HIS A 105 2.00 -15.46 -7.60
C HIS A 105 2.88 -16.51 -6.91
N THR A 106 2.28 -17.64 -6.55
CA THR A 106 3.01 -18.84 -6.15
C THR A 106 3.38 -19.59 -7.43
N SER A 107 4.68 -19.71 -7.73
CA SER A 107 5.10 -20.68 -8.75
C SER A 107 4.72 -22.09 -8.27
N ALA A 108 3.98 -22.83 -9.09
CA ALA A 108 3.68 -24.25 -8.88
C ALA A 108 4.89 -25.15 -9.19
#